data_AF-A0A534VP23-F1
#
_entry.id   AF-A0A534VP23-F1
#
_cell.length_a   1.000
_cell.length_b   1.000
_cell.length_c   1.000
_cell.angle_alpha   90.00
_cell.angle_beta   90.00
_cell.angle_gamma   90.00
#
_symmetry.space_group_name_H-M   'P 1'
#
loop_
_entity.id
_entity.type
_entity.pdbx_description
1 polymer ?
#
loop_
_entity_poly.entity_id
_entity_poly.type
_entity_poly.pdbx_seq_one_letter_code
_entity_poly.pdbx_strand_id
1 'polypeptide(L)' 'AALVKTLELKNAIHVGHSTGGGEVARYIARHGTKRVAKAVLIGAVPPLMLKTAANPGGLPIEAFDQIRAGVL' A
#
# COMPACT_ATOMS: atom_id res chain seq x y z
N ALA A 1 -11.34 3.63 -4.09
CA ALA A 1 -11.61 3.60 -5.55
C ALA A 1 -12.27 4.86 -6.13
N ALA A 2 -12.66 5.87 -5.33
CA ALA A 2 -13.44 7.01 -5.83
C ALA A 2 -12.77 7.72 -7.02
N LEU A 3 -11.51 8.15 -6.89
CA LEU A 3 -10.79 8.86 -7.96
C LEU A 3 -10.72 8.06 -9.27
N VAL A 4 -10.33 6.79 -9.19
CA VAL A 4 -10.24 5.89 -10.36
C VAL A 4 -11.59 5.74 -11.07
N LYS A 5 -12.68 5.71 -10.30
CA LYS A 5 -14.05 5.65 -10.84
C LYS A 5 -14.49 6.99 -11.44
N THR A 6 -14.27 8.09 -10.73
CA THR A 6 -14.67 9.44 -11.15
C THR A 6 -14.00 9.86 -12.45
N LEU A 7 -12.72 9.53 -12.62
CA LEU A 7 -11.98 9.79 -13.86
C LEU A 7 -12.18 8.71 -14.93
N GLU A 8 -13.04 7.73 -14.66
CA GLU A 8 -13.35 6.60 -15.54
C GLU A 8 -12.14 5.87 -16.11
N LEU A 9 -11.04 5.79 -15.36
CA LEU A 9 -9.78 5.24 -15.88
C LEU A 9 -9.95 3.79 -16.35
N LYS A 10 -9.30 3.50 -17.48
CA LYS A 10 -9.20 2.18 -18.11
C LYS A 10 -7.73 1.87 -18.35
N ASN A 11 -7.33 0.62 -18.16
CA ASN A 11 -5.94 0.17 -18.36
C ASN A 11 -4.89 1.00 -17.58
N ALA A 12 -5.23 1.48 -16.39
CA ALA A 12 -4.32 2.31 -15.60
C ALA A 12 -3.12 1.50 -15.09
N ILE A 13 -1.96 2.15 -15.02
CA ILE A 13 -0.79 1.60 -14.34
C ILE A 13 -0.72 2.22 -12.95
N HIS A 14 -0.84 1.38 -11.92
CA HIS A 14 -0.79 1.81 -10.53
C HIS A 14 0.65 1.73 -10.03
N VAL A 15 1.28 2.88 -9.78
CA VAL A 15 2.66 2.95 -9.26
C VAL A 15 2.60 3.46 -7.82
N GLY A 16 3.08 2.66 -6.87
CA GLY A 16 3.06 2.99 -5.45
C GLY A 16 4.46 2.94 -4.85
N HIS A 17 4.89 4.06 -4.25
CA HIS A 17 6.11 4.14 -3.46
C HIS A 17 5.79 4.08 -1.96
N SER A 18 6.57 3.34 -1.17
CA SER A 18 6.39 3.24 0.29
C SER A 18 4.93 2.92 0.68
N THR A 19 4.29 3.77 1.48
CA THR A 19 2.87 3.65 1.87
C THR A 19 1.95 3.54 0.65
N GLY A 20 2.25 4.26 -0.44
CA GLY A 20 1.49 4.21 -1.69
C GLY A 20 1.45 2.82 -2.32
N GLY A 21 2.49 1.99 -2.13
CA GLY A 21 2.45 0.60 -2.57
C GLY A 21 1.44 -0.24 -1.78
N GLY A 22 1.23 0.06 -0.50
CA GLY A 22 0.14 -0.50 0.30
C GLY A 22 -1.23 -0.11 -0.22
N GLU A 23 -1.39 1.14 -0.69
CA GLU A 23 -2.63 1.59 -1.33
C GLU A 23 -2.89 0.84 -2.64
N VAL A 24 -1.87 0.66 -3.49
CA VAL A 24 -1.99 -0.13 -4.74
C VAL A 24 -2.43 -1.56 -4.43
N ALA A 25 -1.74 -2.24 -3.52
CA ALA A 25 -2.07 -3.61 -3.13
C ALA A 25 -3.49 -3.72 -2.56
N ARG A 26 -3.87 -2.81 -1.65
CA ARG A 26 -5.21 -2.81 -1.04
C ARG A 26 -6.29 -2.47 -2.06
N TYR A 27 -6.05 -1.54 -2.97
CA TYR A 27 -6.98 -1.20 -4.03
C TYR A 27 -7.29 -2.41 -4.89
N ILE A 28 -6.25 -3.11 -5.37
CA ILE A 28 -6.40 -4.30 -6.21
C ILE A 28 -7.13 -5.42 -5.45
N ALA A 29 -6.76 -5.68 -4.20
CA ALA A 29 -7.40 -6.70 -3.38
C ALA A 29 -8.91 -6.43 -3.16
N ARG A 30 -9.31 -5.17 -3.02
CA ARG A 30 -10.71 -4.80 -2.75
C ARG A 30 -11.56 -4.54 -4.00
N HIS A 31 -10.94 -4.17 -5.12
CA HIS A 31 -11.65 -3.67 -6.30
C HIS A 31 -11.31 -4.44 -7.58
N GLY A 32 -10.43 -5.44 -7.49
CA GLY A 32 -9.97 -6.25 -8.61
C GLY A 32 -9.10 -5.46 -9.59
N THR A 33 -8.80 -6.12 -10.71
CA THR A 33 -7.88 -5.60 -11.74
C THR A 33 -8.60 -5.10 -12.99
N LYS A 34 -9.95 -5.03 -13.02
CA LYS A 34 -10.71 -4.62 -14.21
C LYS A 34 -10.27 -3.27 -14.81
N ARG A 35 -9.79 -2.34 -13.97
CA ARG A 35 -9.30 -1.01 -14.38
C ARG A 35 -7.78 -0.87 -14.34
N VAL A 36 -7.06 -1.94 -13.99
CA VAL A 36 -5.61 -1.94 -13.74
C VAL A 36 -4.93 -2.80 -14.80
N ALA A 37 -4.11 -2.20 -15.65
CA ALA A 37 -3.28 -2.94 -16.60
C ALA A 37 -2.02 -3.51 -15.95
N LYS A 38 -1.36 -2.72 -15.08
CA LYS A 38 -0.11 -3.07 -14.42
C LYS A 38 -0.03 -2.45 -13.02
N ALA A 39 0.80 -3.02 -12.16
CA ALA A 39 1.12 -2.48 -10.85
C ALA A 39 2.64 -2.46 -10.63
N VAL A 40 3.15 -1.43 -9.97
CA VAL A 40 4.56 -1.27 -9.60
C VAL A 40 4.63 -0.89 -8.12
N LEU A 41 5.45 -1.62 -7.36
CA LEU A 41 5.65 -1.41 -5.93
C LEU A 41 7.12 -1.06 -5.69
N ILE A 42 7.40 0.15 -5.19
CA ILE A 42 8.77 0.68 -5.03
C ILE A 42 8.99 0.95 -3.53
N GLY A 43 9.90 0.20 -2.89
CA GLY A 43 10.17 0.35 -1.46
C GLY A 43 8.91 0.26 -0.60
N ALA A 44 7.97 -0.62 -0.97
CA ALA A 44 6.59 -0.59 -0.49
C ALA A 44 6.39 -1.31 0.86
N VAL A 45 5.33 -0.92 1.57
CA VAL A 45 4.99 -1.46 2.91
C VAL A 45 4.45 -2.91 2.95
N PRO A 46 3.80 -3.48 1.91
CA PRO A 46 3.44 -4.91 1.92
C PRO A 46 4.67 -5.83 1.91
N PRO A 47 4.59 -7.05 2.47
CA PRO A 47 3.38 -7.68 3.02
C PRO A 47 3.03 -7.23 4.44
N LEU A 48 4.00 -7.00 5.31
CA LEU A 48 3.82 -6.51 6.68
C LEU A 48 5.14 -5.98 7.20
N MET A 49 5.16 -4.73 7.70
CA MET A 49 6.37 -4.15 8.29
C MET A 49 6.51 -4.45 9.78
N LEU A 50 5.40 -4.53 10.52
CA LEU A 50 5.40 -4.70 11.98
C LEU A 50 5.90 -6.11 12.37
N LYS A 51 6.72 -6.15 13.41
CA LYS A 51 7.16 -7.38 14.06
C LYS A 51 5.98 -8.05 14.76
N THR A 52 5.73 -9.31 14.41
CA THR A 52 4.71 -10.16 15.02
C THR A 52 5.20 -11.59 15.10
N ALA A 53 4.45 -12.51 15.72
CA ALA A 53 4.76 -13.95 15.65
C ALA A 53 4.79 -14.48 14.20
N ALA A 54 3.95 -13.92 13.31
CA ALA A 54 3.89 -14.29 11.89
C ALA A 54 4.91 -13.53 11.02
N ASN A 55 5.58 -12.51 11.57
CA ASN A 55 6.61 -11.72 10.90
C ASN A 55 7.72 -11.35 11.90
N PRO A 56 8.54 -12.32 12.35
CA PRO A 56 9.50 -12.11 13.43
C PRO A 56 10.66 -11.17 13.07
N GLY A 57 10.94 -10.98 11.77
CA GLY A 57 11.94 -10.05 11.26
C GLY A 57 11.45 -8.61 11.03
N GLY A 58 10.19 -8.31 11.34
CA GLY A 58 9.63 -6.98 11.21
C GLY A 58 10.24 -5.96 12.17
N LEU A 59 9.83 -4.71 12.01
CA LEU A 59 10.22 -3.60 12.90
C LEU A 59 9.43 -3.62 14.20
N PRO A 60 10.05 -3.26 15.33
CA PRO A 60 9.37 -3.17 16.62
C PRO A 60 8.31 -2.06 16.61
N ILE A 61 7.28 -2.15 17.45
CA ILE A 61 6.12 -1.23 17.41
C ILE A 61 6.54 0.23 17.67
N GLU A 62 7.59 0.41 18.45
CA GLU A 62 8.17 1.69 18.85
C GLU A 62 8.64 2.51 17.65
N ALA A 63 9.12 1.85 16.57
CA ALA A 63 9.47 2.54 15.33
C ALA A 63 8.25 3.19 14.68
N PHE A 64 7.07 2.58 14.76
CA PHE A 64 5.82 3.13 14.25
C PHE A 64 5.24 4.19 15.20
N ASP A 65 5.41 4.03 16.50
CA ASP A 65 5.04 5.04 17.50
C ASP A 65 5.79 6.35 17.28
N GLN A 66 7.09 6.28 17.02
CA GLN A 66 7.91 7.45 16.69
C GLN A 66 7.44 8.14 15.41
N ILE A 67 7.12 7.37 14.36
CA ILE A 67 6.54 7.93 13.14
C ILE A 67 5.23 8.66 13.48
N ARG A 68 4.30 8.02 14.21
CA ARG A 68 3.02 8.63 14.59
C ARG A 68 3.18 9.94 15.36
N ALA A 69 4.09 9.96 16.33
CA ALA A 69 4.39 11.15 17.13
C ALA A 69 4.97 12.31 16.30
N GLY A 70 5.53 12.03 15.12
CA GLY A 70 6.07 13.04 14.21
C GLY A 70 5.08 13.60 13.18
N VAL A 71 3.86 13.04 13.08
CA VAL A 71 2.83 13.49 12.10
C VAL A 71 1.56 14.02 12.76
N LEU A 72 1.40 13.81 14.08
CA LEU A 72 0.30 14.33 14.90
C LEU A 72 0.78 15.52 15.73
#